data_AF-A0A1K2CKV0-F1
#
_entry.id   AF-A0A1K2CKV0-F1
#
_cell.length_a   1.000
_cell.length_b   1.000
_cell.length_c   1.000
_cell.angle_alpha   90.00
_cell.angle_beta   90.00
_cell.angle_gamma   90.00
#
_symmetry.space_group_name_H-M   'P 1'
#
loop_
_entity.id
_entity.type
_entity.pdbx_description
1 polymer ?
#
loop_
_entity_poly.entity_id
_entity_poly.type
_entity_poly.pdbx_seq_one_letter_code
_entity_poly.pdbx_strand_id
1 'polypeptide(L)'
;MKRNRNVGGVVIGGPSNDLVSAVERFVYRRPIDEGEKVEFEFIDLKKIALESVNISENTALHKVLDDIAYTNFYIYSYDDLDWIGEYSDFVGYVVGMFGHMQLAVPREFYRKTDEGIIDARNKYRDYFIGGLRVLVGSAFSHLWHRKQFLFDFNARLAEEISPLLKSEFPSLAKDGQLPRATYFPVWVDNLLIHRERGLCHYCGGPAALVSLPNQTYDIDHMVPIASGGTNDATNLVLSCPECNNKKRANYQVVPDTFAWPTRS
;
A
#
# COMPACT_ATOMS: atom_id res chain seq x y z
N MET A 1 -8.65 -25.29 2.69
CA MET A 1 -8.48 -25.45 4.16
C MET A 1 -9.39 -24.42 4.81
N LYS A 2 -10.52 -24.83 5.40
CA LYS A 2 -11.53 -23.90 5.94
C LYS A 2 -10.91 -23.12 7.10
N ARG A 3 -10.73 -21.80 6.94
CA ARG A 3 -10.30 -20.94 8.05
C ARG A 3 -11.44 -20.87 9.06
N ASN A 4 -11.25 -21.47 10.23
CA ASN A 4 -12.15 -21.26 11.35
C ASN A 4 -11.80 -19.91 11.99
N ARG A 5 -12.28 -18.80 11.40
CA ARG A 5 -12.02 -17.44 11.89
C ARG A 5 -12.89 -17.05 13.10
N ASN A 6 -13.54 -18.02 13.74
CA ASN A 6 -14.23 -17.85 15.04
C ASN A 6 -13.26 -17.68 16.23
N VAL A 7 -11.99 -17.35 16.00
CA VAL A 7 -11.14 -16.80 17.05
C VAL A 7 -11.38 -15.30 17.06
N GLY A 8 -12.25 -14.87 17.97
CA GLY A 8 -12.46 -13.47 18.32
C GLY A 8 -11.19 -12.82 18.85
N GLY A 9 -10.24 -12.54 17.95
CA GLY A 9 -9.28 -11.48 18.15
C GLY A 9 -10.05 -10.18 18.01
N VAL A 10 -10.24 -9.46 19.10
CA VAL A 10 -10.68 -8.07 19.04
C VAL A 10 -9.66 -7.33 18.18
N VAL A 11 -9.96 -7.13 16.90
CA VAL A 11 -9.21 -6.19 16.06
C VAL A 11 -9.54 -4.81 16.58
N ILE A 12 -8.71 -4.32 17.48
CA ILE A 12 -8.74 -2.92 17.92
C ILE A 12 -8.29 -2.09 16.72
N GLY A 13 -9.23 -1.60 15.89
CA GLY A 13 -8.87 -0.72 14.77
C GLY A 13 -9.73 -0.71 13.51
N GLY A 14 -10.56 -1.74 13.27
CA GLY A 14 -11.40 -1.86 12.07
C GLY A 14 -10.63 -2.25 10.78
N PRO A 15 -11.33 -2.37 9.63
CA PRO A 15 -10.80 -2.97 8.39
C PRO A 15 -9.58 -2.28 7.80
N SER A 16 -9.43 -0.96 7.97
CA SER A 16 -8.22 -0.25 7.52
C SER A 16 -6.97 -0.68 8.30
N ASN A 17 -7.09 -0.93 9.62
CA ASN A 17 -5.97 -1.42 10.42
C ASN A 17 -5.66 -2.89 10.14
N ASP A 18 -6.67 -3.70 9.82
CA ASP A 18 -6.48 -5.07 9.32
C ASP A 18 -5.67 -5.06 8.03
N LEU A 19 -5.99 -4.14 7.12
CA LEU A 19 -5.29 -3.99 5.85
C LEU A 19 -3.83 -3.54 6.04
N VAL A 20 -3.58 -2.58 6.94
CA VAL A 20 -2.21 -2.18 7.35
C VAL A 20 -1.44 -3.39 7.87
N SER A 21 -2.05 -4.17 8.79
CA SER A 21 -1.40 -5.33 9.38
C SER A 21 -1.11 -6.42 8.33
N ALA A 22 -2.03 -6.62 7.38
CA ALA A 22 -1.87 -7.60 6.30
C ALA A 22 -0.74 -7.20 5.35
N VAL A 23 -0.66 -5.94 4.93
CA VAL A 23 0.44 -5.50 4.05
C VAL A 23 1.80 -5.50 4.77
N GLU A 24 1.84 -5.26 6.07
CA GLU A 24 3.07 -5.45 6.85
C GLU A 24 3.53 -6.91 6.84
N ARG A 25 2.61 -7.86 7.06
CA ARG A 25 2.93 -9.30 6.98
C ARG A 25 3.40 -9.69 5.58
N PHE A 26 2.78 -9.13 4.54
CA PHE A 26 3.22 -9.30 3.16
C PHE A 26 4.66 -8.81 2.99
N VAL A 27 4.94 -7.55 3.34
CA VAL A 27 6.27 -6.94 3.21
C VAL A 27 7.33 -7.68 4.04
N TYR A 28 7.03 -8.05 5.27
CA TYR A 28 8.03 -8.72 6.12
C TYR A 28 8.06 -10.25 5.95
N ARG A 29 7.28 -10.80 5.02
CA ARG A 29 7.17 -12.25 4.73
C ARG A 29 6.81 -13.06 5.99
N ARG A 30 5.83 -12.55 6.76
CA ARG A 30 5.35 -13.15 8.02
C ARG A 30 3.85 -13.43 7.95
N PRO A 31 3.39 -14.33 7.07
CA PRO A 31 1.97 -14.68 7.00
C PRO A 31 1.52 -15.35 8.30
N ILE A 32 0.24 -15.18 8.66
CA ILE A 32 -0.36 -15.80 9.86
C ILE A 32 -0.49 -17.32 9.68
N ASP A 33 -0.78 -17.76 8.45
CA ASP A 33 -0.97 -19.16 8.09
C ASP A 33 -0.57 -19.45 6.63
N GLU A 34 -0.55 -20.73 6.25
CA GLU A 34 -0.28 -21.13 4.86
C GLU A 34 -1.33 -20.60 3.87
N GLY A 35 -2.55 -20.31 4.31
CA GLY A 35 -3.56 -19.68 3.46
C GLY A 35 -3.17 -18.27 3.05
N GLU A 36 -2.67 -17.46 4.01
CA GLU A 36 -2.28 -16.07 3.76
C GLU A 36 -1.03 -16.00 2.92
N LYS A 37 -0.13 -16.97 3.10
CA LYS A 37 1.03 -17.14 2.24
C LYS A 37 0.62 -17.36 0.78
N VAL A 38 -0.32 -18.30 0.53
CA VAL A 38 -0.84 -18.55 -0.82
C VAL A 38 -1.56 -17.32 -1.38
N GLU A 39 -2.31 -16.60 -0.56
CA GLU A 39 -2.95 -15.34 -0.94
C GLU A 39 -1.93 -14.30 -1.41
N PHE A 40 -0.81 -14.16 -0.70
CA PHE A 40 0.28 -13.27 -1.07
C PHE A 40 1.02 -13.68 -2.35
N GLU A 41 1.05 -14.98 -2.68
CA GLU A 41 1.66 -15.48 -3.93
C GLU A 41 0.85 -15.09 -5.17
N PHE A 42 -0.44 -14.77 -5.03
CA PHE A 42 -1.27 -14.27 -6.14
C PHE A 42 -1.03 -12.80 -6.48
N ILE A 43 -0.35 -12.04 -5.61
CA ILE A 43 -0.01 -10.65 -5.87
C ILE A 43 1.15 -10.62 -6.87
N ASP A 44 0.88 -10.15 -8.10
CA ASP A 44 1.90 -10.05 -9.16
C ASP A 44 2.82 -8.85 -8.94
N LEU A 45 3.69 -8.98 -7.94
CA LEU A 45 4.59 -7.92 -7.50
C LEU A 45 5.56 -7.50 -8.61
N LYS A 46 5.99 -8.45 -9.45
CA LYS A 46 6.84 -8.20 -10.61
C LYS A 46 6.15 -7.31 -11.64
N LYS A 47 4.89 -7.59 -11.99
CA LYS A 47 4.11 -6.72 -12.87
C LYS A 47 3.95 -5.33 -12.27
N ILE A 48 3.61 -5.23 -10.98
CA ILE A 48 3.48 -3.95 -10.28
C ILE A 48 4.80 -3.16 -10.31
N ALA A 49 5.94 -3.83 -10.08
CA ALA A 49 7.25 -3.21 -10.13
C ALA A 49 7.60 -2.71 -11.55
N LEU A 50 7.33 -3.52 -12.59
CA LEU A 50 7.56 -3.13 -14.00
C LEU A 50 6.68 -1.94 -14.43
N GLU A 51 5.42 -1.89 -13.99
CA GLU A 51 4.52 -0.77 -14.24
C GLU A 51 4.98 0.52 -13.56
N SER A 52 5.73 0.40 -12.46
CA SER A 52 6.31 1.51 -11.69
C SER A 52 7.50 2.20 -12.39
N VAL A 53 7.71 1.90 -13.68
CA VAL A 53 8.51 2.74 -14.58
C VAL A 53 7.84 4.11 -14.78
N ASN A 54 6.51 4.14 -14.79
CA ASN A 54 5.71 5.35 -14.93
C ASN A 54 5.25 5.84 -13.56
N ILE A 55 5.46 7.13 -13.30
CA ILE A 55 4.95 7.78 -12.10
C ILE A 55 3.42 7.84 -12.18
N SER A 56 2.73 7.36 -11.15
CA SER A 56 1.27 7.33 -11.06
C SER A 56 0.78 7.72 -9.67
N GLU A 57 -0.39 8.34 -9.59
CA GLU A 57 -1.11 8.55 -8.32
C GLU A 57 -1.56 7.21 -7.71
N ASN A 58 -1.88 6.22 -8.55
CA ASN A 58 -2.13 4.86 -8.11
C ASN A 58 -0.81 4.09 -7.96
N THR A 59 -0.10 4.39 -6.88
CA THR A 59 1.24 3.85 -6.58
C THR A 59 1.25 2.32 -6.50
N ALA A 60 2.42 1.70 -6.57
CA ALA A 60 2.61 0.28 -6.28
C ALA A 60 1.99 -0.17 -4.94
N LEU A 61 2.10 0.64 -3.89
CA LEU A 61 1.52 0.30 -2.57
C LEU A 61 -0.01 0.25 -2.60
N HIS A 62 -0.65 1.21 -3.28
CA HIS A 62 -2.11 1.19 -3.53
C HIS A 62 -2.53 -0.11 -4.20
N LYS A 63 -1.84 -0.54 -5.27
CA LYS A 63 -2.17 -1.78 -6.00
C LYS A 63 -2.07 -3.04 -5.11
N VAL A 64 -1.02 -3.13 -4.30
CA VAL A 64 -0.86 -4.23 -3.34
C VAL A 64 -1.95 -4.21 -2.27
N LEU A 65 -2.27 -3.02 -1.75
CA LEU A 65 -3.37 -2.85 -0.78
C LEU A 65 -4.73 -3.22 -1.39
N ASP A 66 -4.98 -2.84 -2.65
CA ASP A 66 -6.19 -3.21 -3.39
C ASP A 66 -6.31 -4.73 -3.54
N ASP A 67 -5.24 -5.43 -3.95
CA ASP A 67 -5.26 -6.90 -4.11
C ASP A 67 -5.54 -7.62 -2.77
N ILE A 68 -4.94 -7.15 -1.68
CA ILE A 68 -5.18 -7.69 -0.33
C ILE A 68 -6.61 -7.38 0.13
N ALA A 69 -7.09 -6.16 -0.06
CA ALA A 69 -8.44 -5.75 0.32
C ALA A 69 -9.51 -6.52 -0.48
N TYR A 70 -9.31 -6.66 -1.79
CA TYR A 70 -10.19 -7.41 -2.68
C TYR A 70 -10.28 -8.87 -2.23
N THR A 71 -9.15 -9.50 -1.96
CA THR A 71 -9.11 -10.89 -1.50
C THR A 71 -9.77 -11.06 -0.13
N ASN A 72 -9.36 -10.26 0.86
CA ASN A 72 -9.80 -10.45 2.25
C ASN A 72 -11.24 -10.01 2.50
N PHE A 73 -11.63 -8.86 1.96
CA PHE A 73 -12.92 -8.23 2.26
C PHE A 73 -13.97 -8.55 1.19
N TYR A 74 -13.60 -8.68 -0.08
CA TYR A 74 -14.55 -9.06 -1.11
C TYR A 74 -14.64 -10.58 -1.27
N ILE A 75 -13.58 -11.26 -1.74
CA ILE A 75 -13.66 -12.68 -2.08
C ILE A 75 -14.06 -13.54 -0.87
N TYR A 76 -13.33 -13.46 0.24
CA TYR A 76 -13.55 -14.38 1.36
C TYR A 76 -14.67 -14.01 2.33
N SER A 77 -15.14 -12.77 2.28
CA SER A 77 -16.08 -12.25 3.28
C SER A 77 -17.38 -11.74 2.67
N TYR A 78 -17.33 -11.18 1.45
CA TYR A 78 -18.52 -10.68 0.76
C TYR A 78 -19.09 -11.67 -0.25
N ASP A 79 -18.23 -12.27 -1.09
CA ASP A 79 -18.61 -13.14 -2.20
C ASP A 79 -18.82 -14.59 -1.73
N ASP A 80 -17.81 -15.15 -1.05
CA ASP A 80 -17.86 -16.44 -0.40
C ASP A 80 -18.63 -16.35 0.92
N LEU A 81 -19.67 -17.17 1.05
CA LEU A 81 -20.53 -17.24 2.22
C LEU A 81 -20.28 -18.50 3.06
N ASP A 82 -19.29 -19.33 2.72
CA ASP A 82 -19.01 -20.58 3.45
C ASP A 82 -18.61 -20.38 4.93
N TRP A 83 -18.26 -19.14 5.30
CA TRP A 83 -17.88 -18.76 6.66
C TRP A 83 -19.07 -18.44 7.57
N ILE A 84 -20.26 -18.19 7.02
CA ILE A 84 -21.42 -17.74 7.80
C ILE A 84 -22.10 -18.93 8.50
N GLY A 85 -22.52 -18.73 9.74
CA GLY A 85 -23.40 -19.69 10.43
C GLY A 85 -24.86 -19.43 10.08
N GLU A 86 -25.23 -18.14 10.06
CA GLU A 86 -26.54 -17.64 9.66
C GLU A 86 -26.41 -16.39 8.79
N TYR A 87 -27.43 -16.06 7.99
CA TYR A 87 -27.41 -14.86 7.15
C TYR A 87 -27.35 -13.55 7.94
N SER A 88 -27.70 -13.56 9.21
CA SER A 88 -27.52 -12.43 10.13
C SER A 88 -26.04 -12.06 10.31
N ASP A 89 -25.13 -13.03 10.28
CA ASP A 89 -23.68 -12.81 10.33
C ASP A 89 -23.20 -12.00 9.11
N PHE A 90 -23.66 -12.41 7.92
CA PHE A 90 -23.37 -11.71 6.67
C PHE A 90 -23.92 -10.28 6.68
N VAL A 91 -25.16 -10.08 7.12
CA VAL A 91 -25.75 -8.74 7.22
C VAL A 91 -24.96 -7.87 8.20
N GLY A 92 -24.52 -8.42 9.34
CA GLY A 92 -23.64 -7.73 10.28
C GLY A 92 -22.31 -7.31 9.65
N TYR A 93 -21.67 -8.21 8.91
CA TYR A 93 -20.45 -7.92 8.15
C TYR A 93 -20.66 -6.79 7.14
N VAL A 94 -21.70 -6.90 6.30
CA VAL A 94 -22.04 -5.88 5.30
C VAL A 94 -22.28 -4.53 5.96
N VAL A 95 -23.14 -4.45 6.97
CA VAL A 95 -23.44 -3.20 7.68
C VAL A 95 -22.18 -2.57 8.27
N GLY A 96 -21.33 -3.37 8.92
CA GLY A 96 -20.06 -2.92 9.47
C GLY A 96 -19.11 -2.37 8.40
N MET A 97 -18.90 -3.12 7.32
CA MET A 97 -18.03 -2.73 6.22
C MET A 97 -18.52 -1.45 5.53
N PHE A 98 -19.80 -1.35 5.20
CA PHE A 98 -20.39 -0.13 4.62
C PHE A 98 -20.18 1.08 5.54
N GLY A 99 -20.33 0.90 6.86
CA GLY A 99 -19.99 1.91 7.86
C GLY A 99 -18.54 2.37 7.78
N HIS A 100 -17.58 1.44 7.74
CA HIS A 100 -16.15 1.77 7.61
C HIS A 100 -15.78 2.41 6.27
N MET A 101 -16.49 2.04 5.19
CA MET A 101 -16.36 2.65 3.87
C MET A 101 -17.07 4.01 3.76
N GLN A 102 -17.78 4.45 4.81
CA GLN A 102 -18.61 5.67 4.82
C GLN A 102 -19.69 5.66 3.73
N LEU A 103 -20.26 4.49 3.47
CA LEU A 103 -21.30 4.27 2.47
C LEU A 103 -22.64 3.93 3.13
N ALA A 104 -23.74 4.32 2.49
CA ALA A 104 -25.07 3.95 2.94
C ALA A 104 -25.33 2.47 2.64
N VAL A 105 -25.83 1.73 3.63
CA VAL A 105 -26.22 0.32 3.45
C VAL A 105 -27.50 0.26 2.60
N PRO A 106 -27.51 -0.45 1.46
CA PRO A 106 -28.72 -0.66 0.68
C PRO A 106 -29.81 -1.36 1.49
N ARG A 107 -31.07 -0.91 1.33
CA ARG A 107 -32.18 -1.39 2.17
C ARG A 107 -32.46 -2.88 1.97
N GLU A 108 -32.12 -3.42 0.80
CA GLU A 108 -32.29 -4.82 0.43
C GLU A 108 -31.48 -5.79 1.31
N PHE A 109 -30.40 -5.34 1.94
CA PHE A 109 -29.66 -6.17 2.91
C PHE A 109 -30.43 -6.41 4.22
N TYR A 110 -31.46 -5.62 4.52
CA TYR A 110 -32.32 -5.82 5.69
C TYR A 110 -33.53 -6.72 5.42
N ARG A 111 -33.55 -7.42 4.28
CA ARG A 111 -34.58 -8.44 3.99
C ARG A 111 -34.46 -9.61 4.95
N LYS A 112 -35.59 -10.27 5.22
CA LYS A 112 -35.66 -11.40 6.17
C LYS A 112 -35.47 -12.78 5.53
N THR A 113 -35.21 -12.84 4.22
CA THR A 113 -35.06 -14.10 3.48
C THR A 113 -33.66 -14.23 2.91
N ASP A 114 -33.12 -15.44 2.97
CA ASP A 114 -31.80 -15.80 2.46
C ASP A 114 -31.64 -15.44 0.97
N GLU A 115 -32.63 -15.81 0.14
CA GLU A 115 -32.69 -15.44 -1.29
C GLU A 115 -32.62 -13.93 -1.49
N GLY A 116 -33.35 -13.16 -0.66
CA GLY A 116 -33.37 -11.71 -0.75
C GLY A 116 -32.02 -11.06 -0.41
N ILE A 117 -31.25 -11.68 0.49
CA ILE A 117 -29.91 -11.24 0.88
C ILE A 117 -28.88 -11.61 -0.21
N ILE A 118 -28.97 -12.81 -0.80
CA ILE A 118 -28.13 -13.21 -1.94
C ILE A 118 -28.35 -12.28 -3.13
N ASP A 119 -29.61 -11.96 -3.45
CA ASP A 119 -29.95 -11.01 -4.51
C ASP A 119 -29.35 -9.63 -4.24
N ALA A 120 -29.42 -9.15 -2.99
CA ALA A 120 -28.81 -7.89 -2.60
C ALA A 120 -27.28 -7.91 -2.77
N ARG A 121 -26.62 -8.97 -2.28
CA ARG A 121 -25.16 -9.17 -2.44
C ARG A 121 -24.75 -9.08 -3.90
N ASN A 122 -25.42 -9.83 -4.78
CA ASN A 122 -25.11 -9.87 -6.20
C ASN A 122 -25.37 -8.51 -6.88
N LYS A 123 -26.50 -7.87 -6.57
CA LYS A 123 -26.87 -6.55 -7.11
C LYS A 123 -25.88 -5.45 -6.71
N TYR A 124 -25.37 -5.48 -5.48
CA TYR A 124 -24.51 -4.43 -4.92
C TYR A 124 -23.02 -4.78 -4.92
N ARG A 125 -22.62 -5.85 -5.62
CA ARG A 125 -21.22 -6.29 -5.76
C ARG A 125 -20.27 -5.14 -6.10
N ASP A 126 -20.51 -4.43 -7.20
CA ASP A 126 -19.59 -3.39 -7.67
C ASP A 126 -19.62 -2.15 -6.76
N TYR A 127 -20.76 -1.89 -6.09
CA TYR A 127 -20.88 -0.83 -5.10
C TYR A 127 -20.02 -1.13 -3.86
N PHE A 128 -20.02 -2.39 -3.41
CA PHE A 128 -19.16 -2.85 -2.32
C PHE A 128 -17.67 -2.77 -2.70
N ILE A 129 -17.30 -3.34 -3.86
CA ILE A 129 -15.91 -3.33 -4.35
C ILE A 129 -15.41 -1.88 -4.50
N GLY A 130 -16.23 -0.99 -5.08
CA GLY A 130 -15.90 0.42 -5.21
C GLY A 130 -15.72 1.15 -3.88
N GLY A 131 -16.32 0.64 -2.79
CA GLY A 131 -16.11 1.16 -1.43
C GLY A 131 -14.77 0.81 -0.82
N LEU A 132 -14.13 -0.31 -1.23
CA LEU A 132 -12.85 -0.75 -0.69
C LEU A 132 -11.74 0.30 -0.87
N ARG A 133 -11.83 1.14 -1.90
CA ARG A 133 -10.90 2.26 -2.15
C ARG A 133 -10.78 3.21 -0.94
N VAL A 134 -11.85 3.35 -0.15
CA VAL A 134 -11.84 4.20 1.06
C VAL A 134 -10.95 3.58 2.13
N LEU A 135 -11.04 2.25 2.30
CA LEU A 135 -10.21 1.51 3.24
C LEU A 135 -8.75 1.50 2.80
N VAL A 136 -8.51 1.30 1.51
CA VAL A 136 -7.18 1.33 0.88
C VAL A 136 -6.53 2.70 1.03
N GLY A 137 -7.25 3.79 0.73
CA GLY A 137 -6.73 5.15 0.90
C GLY A 137 -6.42 5.50 2.36
N SER A 138 -7.24 5.02 3.29
CA SER A 138 -6.99 5.16 4.74
C SER A 138 -5.74 4.40 5.18
N ALA A 139 -5.59 3.14 4.78
CA ALA A 139 -4.41 2.33 5.07
C ALA A 139 -3.15 2.92 4.44
N PHE A 140 -3.23 3.35 3.18
CA PHE A 140 -2.13 4.03 2.48
C PHE A 140 -1.70 5.29 3.25
N SER A 141 -2.63 6.14 3.66
CA SER A 141 -2.33 7.37 4.40
C SER A 141 -1.59 7.10 5.71
N HIS A 142 -1.91 5.98 6.39
CA HIS A 142 -1.19 5.56 7.60
C HIS A 142 0.25 5.12 7.29
N LEU A 143 0.44 4.36 6.21
CA LEU A 143 1.74 3.83 5.79
C LEU A 143 2.63 4.87 5.11
N TRP A 144 2.04 5.88 4.46
CA TRP A 144 2.72 6.92 3.70
C TRP A 144 3.75 7.70 4.51
N HIS A 145 3.56 7.80 5.83
CA HIS A 145 4.48 8.52 6.72
C HIS A 145 5.54 7.62 7.38
N ARG A 146 5.53 6.31 7.11
CA ARG A 146 6.44 5.32 7.69
C ARG A 146 7.63 5.08 6.76
N LYS A 147 8.67 5.87 6.94
CA LYS A 147 9.89 5.88 6.12
C LYS A 147 10.54 4.50 6.03
N GLN A 148 10.67 3.79 7.15
CA GLN A 148 11.25 2.45 7.17
C GLN A 148 10.40 1.46 6.39
N PHE A 149 9.08 1.47 6.61
CA PHE A 149 8.15 0.62 5.88
C PHE A 149 8.21 0.88 4.36
N LEU A 150 8.21 2.14 3.93
CA LEU A 150 8.30 2.48 2.51
C LEU A 150 9.63 2.03 1.90
N PHE A 151 10.73 2.13 2.64
CA PHE A 151 12.03 1.58 2.22
C PHE A 151 11.94 0.06 2.01
N ASP A 152 11.45 -0.69 3.01
CA ASP A 152 11.37 -2.15 2.96
C ASP A 152 10.40 -2.64 1.88
N PHE A 153 9.28 -1.93 1.69
CA PHE A 153 8.35 -2.17 0.59
C PHE A 153 9.03 -2.01 -0.78
N ASN A 154 9.75 -0.90 -0.99
CA ASN A 154 10.44 -0.66 -2.25
C ASN A 154 11.64 -1.58 -2.47
N ALA A 155 12.28 -2.05 -1.39
CA ALA A 155 13.31 -3.08 -1.49
C ALA A 155 12.73 -4.39 -2.05
N ARG A 156 11.51 -4.79 -1.66
CA ARG A 156 10.83 -5.94 -2.28
C ARG A 156 10.49 -5.73 -3.74
N LEU A 157 10.03 -4.54 -4.14
CA LEU A 157 9.83 -4.25 -5.56
C LEU A 157 11.15 -4.40 -6.34
N ALA A 158 12.26 -3.98 -5.74
CA ALA A 158 13.58 -4.10 -6.36
C ALA A 158 14.09 -5.54 -6.45
N GLU A 159 13.72 -6.42 -5.52
CA GLU A 159 14.01 -7.87 -5.60
C GLU A 159 13.37 -8.51 -6.84
N GLU A 160 12.21 -8.01 -7.29
CA GLU A 160 11.54 -8.49 -8.51
C GLU A 160 12.19 -7.97 -9.79
N ILE A 161 12.79 -6.77 -9.76
CA ILE A 161 13.42 -6.13 -10.91
C ILE A 161 14.87 -6.59 -11.10
N SER A 162 15.65 -6.66 -10.02
CA SER A 162 17.09 -6.95 -10.05
C SER A 162 17.52 -8.19 -10.87
N PRO A 163 16.79 -9.32 -10.86
CA PRO A 163 17.19 -10.51 -11.63
C PRO A 163 16.76 -10.46 -13.10
N LEU A 164 15.99 -9.46 -13.54
CA LEU A 164 15.43 -9.41 -14.88
C LEU A 164 16.49 -9.03 -15.92
N LEU A 165 16.46 -9.71 -17.08
CA LEU A 165 17.37 -9.45 -18.19
C LEU A 165 16.73 -8.51 -19.22
N LYS A 166 17.48 -7.54 -19.70
CA LYS A 166 17.04 -6.58 -20.74
C LYS A 166 16.62 -7.28 -22.04
N SER A 167 17.23 -8.43 -22.35
CA SER A 167 16.87 -9.25 -23.51
C SER A 167 15.45 -9.82 -23.42
N GLU A 168 14.96 -10.09 -22.21
CA GLU A 168 13.64 -10.65 -21.94
C GLU A 168 12.60 -9.56 -21.67
N PHE A 169 13.04 -8.45 -21.07
CA PHE A 169 12.20 -7.31 -20.70
C PHE A 169 12.69 -6.02 -21.38
N PRO A 170 12.22 -5.72 -22.61
CA PRO A 170 12.65 -4.53 -23.36
C PRO A 170 12.31 -3.19 -22.70
N SER A 171 11.45 -3.16 -21.67
CA SER A 171 11.15 -1.95 -20.89
C SER A 171 12.29 -1.53 -19.96
N LEU A 172 13.23 -2.42 -19.63
CA LEU A 172 14.38 -2.10 -18.78
C LEU A 172 15.35 -1.13 -19.49
N ALA A 173 16.12 -0.34 -18.76
CA ALA A 173 17.25 0.40 -19.34
C ALA A 173 18.50 -0.48 -19.48
N LYS A 174 18.73 -1.35 -18.48
CA LYS A 174 19.79 -2.36 -18.39
C LYS A 174 19.28 -3.54 -17.58
N ASP A 175 20.02 -4.66 -17.57
CA ASP A 175 19.70 -5.79 -16.69
C ASP A 175 19.51 -5.30 -15.26
N GLY A 176 18.40 -5.70 -14.65
CA GLY A 176 18.04 -5.33 -13.29
C GLY A 176 17.69 -3.85 -13.06
N GLN A 177 17.50 -3.03 -14.10
CA GLN A 177 17.33 -1.58 -13.95
C GLN A 177 16.23 -1.01 -14.86
N LEU A 178 15.22 -0.40 -14.24
CA LEU A 178 14.24 0.42 -14.96
C LEU A 178 14.88 1.72 -15.47
N PRO A 179 14.35 2.34 -16.54
CA PRO A 179 14.79 3.68 -16.93
C PRO A 179 14.44 4.68 -15.82
N ARG A 180 15.42 5.50 -15.44
CA ARG A 180 15.24 6.58 -14.47
C ARG A 180 14.31 7.65 -15.05
N ALA A 181 13.33 8.11 -14.26
CA ALA A 181 12.51 9.25 -14.64
C ALA A 181 13.37 10.51 -14.86
N THR A 182 13.16 11.17 -15.99
CA THR A 182 13.85 12.44 -16.35
C THR A 182 13.05 13.68 -15.95
N TYR A 183 11.77 13.49 -15.59
CA TYR A 183 10.85 14.55 -15.19
C TYR A 183 9.94 14.04 -14.06
N PHE A 184 9.74 14.87 -13.05
CA PHE A 184 8.79 14.63 -11.97
C PHE A 184 7.62 15.62 -12.09
N PRO A 185 6.36 15.14 -12.14
CA PRO A 185 5.20 16.03 -12.14
C PRO A 185 5.14 16.92 -10.89
N VAL A 186 4.56 18.12 -11.03
CA VAL A 186 4.38 19.08 -9.93
C VAL A 186 3.63 18.47 -8.73
N TRP A 187 2.69 17.55 -8.97
CA TRP A 187 1.98 16.88 -7.89
C TRP A 187 2.91 15.98 -7.05
N VAL A 188 3.92 15.34 -7.65
CA VAL A 188 4.91 14.54 -6.92
C VAL A 188 5.76 15.44 -6.04
N ASP A 189 6.21 16.56 -6.60
CA ASP A 189 7.02 17.54 -5.89
C ASP A 189 6.29 18.05 -4.63
N ASN A 190 5.05 18.53 -4.80
CA ASN A 190 4.20 18.96 -3.69
C ASN A 190 3.96 17.82 -2.68
N LEU A 191 3.68 16.60 -3.16
CA LEU A 191 3.45 15.43 -2.32
C LEU A 191 4.66 15.12 -1.42
N LEU A 192 5.88 15.18 -1.97
CA LEU A 192 7.12 14.92 -1.23
C LEU A 192 7.43 16.03 -0.23
N ILE A 193 7.24 17.31 -0.63
CA ILE A 193 7.37 18.45 0.28
C ILE A 193 6.42 18.29 1.48
N HIS A 194 5.16 17.89 1.24
CA HIS A 194 4.20 17.64 2.30
C HIS A 194 4.59 16.47 3.20
N ARG A 195 4.97 15.30 2.63
CA ARG A 195 5.35 14.12 3.43
C ARG A 195 6.54 14.42 4.34
N GLU A 196 7.56 15.10 3.81
CA GLU A 196 8.80 15.42 4.53
C GLU A 196 8.74 16.76 5.28
N ARG A 197 7.61 17.46 5.24
CA ARG A 197 7.40 18.78 5.88
C ARG A 197 8.41 19.83 5.44
N GLY A 198 8.84 19.78 4.18
CA GLY A 198 9.87 20.66 3.61
C GLY A 198 11.28 20.40 4.15
N LEU A 199 11.52 19.29 4.84
CA LEU A 199 12.83 18.90 5.37
C LEU A 199 13.46 17.82 4.48
N CYS A 200 14.79 17.78 4.44
CA CYS A 200 15.51 16.69 3.80
C CYS A 200 15.21 15.38 4.52
N HIS A 201 14.84 14.35 3.75
CA HIS A 201 14.54 13.02 4.25
C HIS A 201 15.67 12.43 5.10
N TYR A 202 16.93 12.69 4.70
CA TYR A 202 18.12 12.10 5.30
C TYR A 202 18.67 12.85 6.52
N CYS A 203 18.89 14.17 6.41
CA CYS A 203 19.49 14.95 7.50
C CYS A 203 18.47 15.71 8.36
N GLY A 204 17.21 15.81 7.93
CA GLY A 204 16.18 16.61 8.59
C GLY A 204 16.37 18.13 8.47
N GLY A 205 17.40 18.59 7.74
CA GLY A 205 17.65 20.01 7.50
C GLY A 205 16.63 20.61 6.51
N PRO A 206 16.45 21.94 6.48
CA PRO A 206 15.56 22.60 5.53
C PRO A 206 15.92 22.31 4.08
N ALA A 207 14.93 21.90 3.28
CA ALA A 207 15.09 21.64 1.85
C ALA A 207 14.07 22.40 0.99
N ALA A 208 12.83 22.56 1.48
CA ALA A 208 11.74 23.27 0.81
C ALA A 208 10.79 23.94 1.83
N LEU A 209 11.32 24.51 2.92
CA LEU A 209 10.54 25.27 3.89
C LEU A 209 10.17 26.64 3.32
N VAL A 210 8.87 26.90 3.20
CA VAL A 210 8.29 28.18 2.75
C VAL A 210 8.85 29.40 3.51
N SER A 211 9.26 29.21 4.76
CA SER A 211 9.78 30.28 5.62
C SER A 211 11.23 30.70 5.34
N LEU A 212 12.02 29.94 4.56
CA LEU A 212 13.38 30.37 4.20
C LEU A 212 13.53 30.46 2.68
N PRO A 213 14.10 31.57 2.17
CA PRO A 213 14.36 31.72 0.74
C PRO A 213 15.60 30.93 0.29
N ASN A 214 15.72 30.74 -1.04
CA ASN A 214 16.92 30.22 -1.71
C ASN A 214 17.36 28.81 -1.32
N GLN A 215 16.45 27.98 -0.82
CA GLN A 215 16.73 26.56 -0.64
C GLN A 215 16.73 25.86 -1.99
N THR A 216 17.54 24.82 -2.11
CA THR A 216 17.54 23.89 -3.24
C THR A 216 17.38 22.48 -2.72
N TYR A 217 16.71 21.66 -3.51
CA TYR A 217 16.48 20.27 -3.21
C TYR A 217 16.43 19.45 -4.49
N ASP A 218 16.63 18.15 -4.33
CA ASP A 218 16.50 17.13 -5.35
C ASP A 218 15.42 16.13 -4.94
N ILE A 219 14.82 15.48 -5.93
CA ILE A 219 14.03 14.26 -5.72
C ILE A 219 14.97 13.06 -5.91
N ASP A 220 15.13 12.26 -4.87
CA ASP A 220 15.99 11.07 -4.86
C ASP A 220 15.17 9.79 -4.66
N HIS A 221 15.74 8.64 -5.00
CA HIS A 221 15.16 7.32 -4.81
C HIS A 221 15.70 6.68 -3.53
N MET A 222 14.83 6.25 -2.61
CA MET A 222 15.22 5.52 -1.40
C MET A 222 16.00 4.24 -1.74
N VAL A 223 15.41 3.43 -2.62
CA VAL A 223 16.07 2.29 -3.27
C VAL A 223 16.56 2.77 -4.64
N PRO A 224 17.87 2.85 -4.89
CA PRO A 224 18.41 3.35 -6.15
C PRO A 224 17.96 2.52 -7.35
N ILE A 225 17.70 3.18 -8.49
CA ILE A 225 17.43 2.51 -9.78
C ILE A 225 18.52 1.48 -10.14
N ALA A 226 19.78 1.79 -9.80
CA ALA A 226 20.93 0.90 -10.06
C ALA A 226 20.87 -0.43 -9.29
N SER A 227 20.01 -0.50 -8.26
CA SER A 227 19.78 -1.67 -7.42
C SER A 227 18.36 -2.22 -7.56
N GLY A 228 17.70 -1.97 -8.70
CA GLY A 228 16.34 -2.44 -8.99
C GLY A 228 15.21 -1.52 -8.50
N GLY A 229 15.52 -0.36 -7.92
CA GLY A 229 14.49 0.60 -7.49
C GLY A 229 13.59 1.07 -8.63
N THR A 230 12.40 1.57 -8.28
CA THR A 230 11.37 2.02 -9.23
C THR A 230 11.21 3.55 -9.21
N ASN A 231 10.46 4.11 -10.17
CA ASN A 231 10.07 5.52 -10.15
C ASN A 231 8.76 5.76 -9.37
N ASP A 232 8.27 4.76 -8.62
CA ASP A 232 7.04 4.89 -7.86
C ASP A 232 7.15 6.01 -6.82
N ALA A 233 6.08 6.78 -6.60
CA ALA A 233 6.09 7.88 -5.65
C ALA A 233 6.44 7.44 -4.22
N THR A 234 6.15 6.18 -3.85
CA THR A 234 6.55 5.62 -2.56
C THR A 234 8.06 5.39 -2.45
N ASN A 235 8.81 5.31 -3.56
CA ASN A 235 10.27 5.19 -3.57
C ASN A 235 10.98 6.55 -3.58
N LEU A 236 10.25 7.65 -3.84
CA LEU A 236 10.84 8.97 -3.99
C LEU A 236 10.90 9.72 -2.65
N VAL A 237 11.93 10.56 -2.46
CA VAL A 237 12.15 11.39 -1.26
C VAL A 237 12.66 12.79 -1.61
N LEU A 238 12.35 13.76 -0.75
CA LEU A 238 12.95 15.10 -0.79
C LEU A 238 14.36 15.06 -0.18
N SER A 239 15.39 15.45 -0.93
CA SER A 239 16.78 15.47 -0.45
C SER A 239 17.43 16.83 -0.66
N CYS A 240 18.26 17.28 0.29
CA CYS A 240 19.17 18.39 0.00
C CYS A 240 20.31 17.92 -0.94
N PRO A 241 20.94 18.83 -1.70
CA PRO A 241 22.02 18.47 -2.62
C PRO A 241 23.21 17.80 -1.92
N GLU A 242 23.54 18.20 -0.69
CA GLU A 242 24.64 17.61 0.07
C GLU A 242 24.41 16.13 0.38
N CYS A 243 23.21 15.79 0.88
CA CYS A 243 22.85 14.41 1.17
C CYS A 243 22.72 13.58 -0.09
N ASN A 244 22.10 14.13 -1.14
CA ASN A 244 21.94 13.44 -2.43
C ASN A 244 23.31 13.07 -3.02
N ASN A 245 24.25 14.02 -3.04
CA ASN A 245 25.62 13.81 -3.53
C ASN A 245 26.45 12.84 -2.66
N LYS A 246 26.17 12.78 -1.35
CA LYS A 246 26.82 11.84 -0.43
C LYS A 246 26.28 10.42 -0.60
N LYS A 247 24.96 10.25 -0.71
CA LYS A 247 24.31 8.94 -0.88
C LYS A 247 24.66 8.31 -2.22
N ARG A 248 24.58 9.07 -3.31
CA ARG A 248 24.74 8.56 -4.69
C ARG A 248 23.83 7.34 -4.91
N ALA A 249 24.40 6.20 -5.31
CA ALA A 249 23.72 4.94 -5.53
C ALA A 249 23.76 3.98 -4.31
N ASN A 250 24.08 4.47 -3.11
CA ASN A 250 24.06 3.66 -1.89
C ASN A 250 22.70 3.72 -1.19
N TYR A 251 22.45 2.75 -0.29
CA TYR A 251 21.32 2.78 0.63
C TYR A 251 21.60 3.70 1.81
N GLN A 252 20.61 4.52 2.17
CA GLN A 252 20.59 5.22 3.46
C GLN A 252 19.20 5.07 4.07
N VAL A 253 19.09 4.16 5.02
CA VAL A 253 17.84 3.88 5.72
C VAL A 253 17.60 4.94 6.79
N VAL A 254 16.41 5.52 6.79
CA VAL A 254 15.95 6.45 7.83
C VAL A 254 14.88 5.74 8.65
N PRO A 255 15.17 5.37 9.91
CA PRO A 255 14.23 4.62 10.73
C PRO A 255 12.99 5.46 11.05
N ASP A 256 11.87 4.78 11.30
CA ASP A 256 10.65 5.42 11.80
C ASP A 256 10.94 5.96 13.22
N THR A 257 11.07 7.27 13.37
CA THR A 257 11.34 7.91 14.67
C THR A 257 10.09 8.09 15.52
N PHE A 258 8.97 7.48 15.14
CA PHE A 258 7.75 7.46 15.95
C PHE A 258 7.89 6.47 17.11
N ALA A 259 8.72 6.82 18.10
CA ALA A 259 8.52 6.33 19.45
C ALA A 259 7.37 7.16 20.03
N TRP A 260 6.23 6.53 20.34
CA TRP A 260 5.38 7.08 21.39
C TRP A 260 6.29 7.34 22.60
N PRO A 261 6.20 8.50 23.29
CA PRO A 261 6.85 8.64 24.57
C PRO A 261 6.41 7.42 25.37
N THR A 262 7.36 6.55 25.70
CA THR A 262 7.08 5.37 26.52
C THR A 262 6.28 5.88 27.70
N ARG A 263 5.05 5.39 27.87
CA ARG A 263 4.30 5.67 29.09
C ARG A 263 5.16 5.10 30.22
N SER A 264 5.83 6.01 30.92
CA SER A 264 6.50 5.76 32.20
C SER A 264 5.51 5.18 33.18
#